data_AF-A0A8J5FN28-F1
#
_entry.id   AF-A0A8J5FN28-F1
#
_cell.length_a   1.000
_cell.length_b   1.000
_cell.length_c   1.000
_cell.angle_alpha   90.00
_cell.angle_beta   90.00
_cell.angle_gamma   90.00
#
_symmetry.space_group_name_H-M   'P 1'
#
loop_
_entity.id
_entity.type
_entity.pdbx_description
1 polymer ?
#
loop_
_entity_poly.entity_id
_entity_poly.type
_entity_poly.pdbx_seq_one_letter_code
_entity_poly.pdbx_strand_id
1 'polypeptide(L)'
;MHWQLDVIGIDEAQFFVDLYDFCCNAADRDQKTVIVAGLDGDYLRRRFGSVLDIIPLANLVTKLTARYELCGQRALFTPRKTGEKQTELIGGFDIYRRK
;
A
#
# COMPACT_ATOMS: atom_id res chain seq x y z
N MET A 1 32.11 6.93 -7.94
CA MET A 1 30.85 7.65 -8.20
C MET A 1 29.88 7.26 -7.10
N HIS A 2 29.49 8.20 -6.24
CA HIS A 2 28.42 7.99 -5.27
C HIS A 2 27.12 8.35 -5.96
N TRP A 3 26.24 7.38 -6.24
CA TRP A 3 24.91 7.65 -6.75
C TRP A 3 24.06 8.11 -5.58
N GLN A 4 23.98 9.43 -5.38
CA GLN A 4 23.04 10.01 -4.44
C GLN A 4 21.68 10.03 -5.13
N LEU A 5 20.81 9.09 -4.77
CA LEU A 5 19.42 9.08 -5.21
C LEU A 5 18.67 10.20 -4.49
N ASP A 6 17.82 10.94 -5.20
CA ASP A 6 17.01 12.02 -4.60
C ASP A 6 15.61 11.53 -4.18
N VAL A 7 15.12 10.49 -4.87
CA VAL A 7 13.75 9.98 -4.74
C VAL A 7 13.74 8.46 -4.60
N ILE A 8 12.91 7.95 -3.69
CA ILE A 8 12.70 6.52 -3.45
C ILE A 8 11.21 6.20 -3.66
N GLY A 9 10.93 5.23 -4.53
CA GLY A 9 9.58 4.70 -4.75
C GLY A 9 9.42 3.32 -4.11
N ILE A 10 8.38 3.14 -3.31
CA ILE A 10 8.01 1.86 -2.69
C ILE A 10 6.63 1.47 -3.21
N ASP A 11 6.53 0.36 -3.91
CA ASP A 11 5.26 -0.23 -4.32
C ASP A 11 4.93 -1.45 -3.46
N GLU A 12 3.65 -1.79 -3.35
CA GLU A 12 3.13 -2.86 -2.50
C GLU A 12 3.64 -2.80 -1.04
N ALA A 13 3.69 -1.58 -0.49
CA ALA A 13 4.30 -1.27 0.79
C ALA A 13 3.79 -2.09 1.99
N GLN A 14 2.59 -2.65 1.91
CA GLN A 14 2.02 -3.51 2.94
C GLN A 14 2.84 -4.78 3.25
N PHE A 15 3.72 -5.20 2.34
CA PHE A 15 4.59 -6.37 2.53
C PHE A 15 5.92 -6.05 3.24
N PHE A 16 6.25 -4.78 3.46
CA PHE A 16 7.48 -4.37 4.12
C PHE A 16 7.24 -4.20 5.63
N VAL A 17 7.83 -5.09 6.42
CA VAL A 17 7.67 -5.10 7.89
C VAL A 17 8.36 -3.91 8.57
N ASP A 18 9.42 -3.39 7.97
CA ASP A 18 10.26 -2.29 8.43
C ASP A 18 9.92 -0.95 7.76
N LEU A 19 8.76 -0.85 7.08
CA LEU A 19 8.35 0.32 6.31
C LEU A 19 8.43 1.63 7.13
N TYR A 20 8.02 1.60 8.39
CA TYR A 20 8.04 2.80 9.24
C TYR A 20 9.46 3.30 9.47
N ASP A 21 10.35 2.42 9.95
CA ASP A 21 11.74 2.75 10.25
C ASP A 21 12.48 3.16 8.98
N PHE A 22 12.20 2.49 7.85
CA PHE A 22 12.75 2.86 6.55
C PHE A 22 12.34 4.28 6.14
N CYS A 23 11.04 4.58 6.14
CA CYS A 23 10.53 5.89 5.75
C CYS A 23 11.05 7.01 6.66
N CYS A 24 11.08 6.77 7.97
CA CYS A 24 11.61 7.72 8.96
C CYS A 24 13.10 8.03 8.67
N ASN A 25 13.94 7.02 8.51
CA ASN A 25 15.36 7.23 8.23
C ASN A 25 15.59 7.89 6.86
N ALA A 26 14.91 7.41 5.82
CA ALA A 26 15.08 7.93 4.46
C ALA A 26 14.64 9.41 4.34
N ALA A 27 13.52 9.78 4.95
CA ALA A 27 13.02 11.15 4.91
C ALA A 27 13.81 12.08 5.84
N ASP A 28 13.99 11.71 7.11
CA ASP A 28 14.50 12.63 8.13
C ASP A 28 16.03 12.69 8.18
N ARG A 29 16.72 11.57 7.95
CA ARG A 29 18.19 11.49 8.03
C ARG A 29 18.85 11.66 6.68
N ASP A 30 18.37 10.93 5.69
CA ASP A 30 18.98 10.89 4.37
C ASP A 30 18.44 11.97 3.41
N GLN A 31 17.44 12.74 3.88
CA GLN A 31 16.78 13.84 3.17
C GLN A 31 16.26 13.43 1.78
N LYS A 32 15.63 12.26 1.70
CA LYS A 32 15.06 11.71 0.47
C LYS A 32 13.58 12.04 0.34
N THR A 33 13.13 12.24 -0.90
CA THR A 33 11.69 12.20 -1.19
C THR A 33 11.25 10.75 -1.29
N VAL A 34 10.35 10.31 -0.41
CA VAL A 34 9.81 8.94 -0.41
C VAL A 34 8.37 8.95 -0.94
N ILE A 35 8.10 8.15 -1.98
CA ILE A 35 6.76 7.95 -2.55
C ILE A 35 6.36 6.51 -2.26
N VAL A 36 5.28 6.34 -1.50
CA VAL A 36 4.82 5.02 -1.06
C VAL A 36 3.44 4.71 -1.63
N ALA A 37 3.32 3.56 -2.29
CA ALA A 37 2.07 2.98 -2.76
C ALA A 37 1.84 1.64 -2.05
N GLY A 38 0.63 1.44 -1.55
CA GLY A 38 0.27 0.21 -0.83
C GLY A 38 -1.21 0.15 -0.48
N LEU A 39 -1.64 -1.03 -0.05
CA LEU A 39 -2.99 -1.27 0.42
C LEU A 39 -3.10 -0.89 1.90
N ASP A 40 -4.06 -0.04 2.24
CA ASP A 40 -4.33 0.35 3.63
C ASP A 40 -5.13 -0.72 4.40
N GLY A 41 -5.84 -1.59 3.67
CA GLY A 41 -6.62 -2.70 4.23
C GLY A 41 -6.50 -4.01 3.47
N ASP A 42 -6.60 -5.12 4.21
CA ASP A 42 -6.64 -6.49 3.67
C ASP A 42 -8.03 -6.82 3.08
N TYR A 43 -8.19 -8.05 2.59
CA TYR A 43 -9.47 -8.52 2.03
C TYR A 43 -10.64 -8.52 3.03
N LEU A 44 -10.37 -8.40 4.33
CA LEU A 44 -11.34 -8.28 5.42
C LEU A 44 -11.49 -6.84 5.92
N ARG A 45 -10.83 -5.86 5.27
CA ARG A 45 -10.78 -4.43 5.66
C ARG A 45 -10.11 -4.20 7.02
N ARG A 46 -9.26 -5.11 7.44
CA ARG A 46 -8.36 -4.91 8.59
C ARG A 46 -7.09 -4.25 8.09
N ARG A 47 -6.38 -3.58 8.98
CA ARG A 47 -5.06 -3.00 8.66
C ARG A 47 -4.16 -4.02 7.95
N PHE A 48 -3.54 -3.61 6.84
CA PHE A 48 -2.58 -4.42 6.09
C PHE A 48 -1.16 -3.90 6.33
N GLY A 49 -0.35 -4.70 7.03
CA GLY A 49 1.04 -4.36 7.32
C GLY A 49 1.17 -3.03 8.08
N SER A 50 2.19 -2.27 7.71
CA SER A 50 2.58 -1.02 8.38
C SER A 50 2.23 0.24 7.57
N VAL A 51 1.42 0.12 6.50
CA VAL A 51 1.05 1.27 5.64
C VAL A 51 0.35 2.37 6.41
N LEU A 52 -0.50 2.02 7.39
CA LEU A 52 -1.19 3.00 8.22
C LEU A 52 -0.27 3.73 9.20
N ASP A 53 0.88 3.13 9.56
CA ASP A 53 1.81 3.71 10.55
C ASP A 53 2.64 4.85 9.99
N ILE A 54 2.82 4.90 8.67
CA ILE A 54 3.57 5.98 8.02
C ILE A 54 2.70 7.22 7.73
N ILE A 55 1.38 7.16 7.96
CA ILE A 55 0.48 8.30 7.75
C ILE A 55 0.91 9.54 8.57
N PRO A 56 1.27 9.43 9.86
CA PRO A 56 1.76 10.58 10.63
C PRO A 56 3.09 11.16 10.14
N LEU A 57 3.89 10.40 9.40
CA LEU A 57 5.14 10.87 8.79
C LEU A 57 4.91 11.56 7.45
N ALA A 58 3.79 11.28 6.78
CA ALA A 58 3.57 11.68 5.39
C ALA A 58 3.10 13.13 5.26
N ASN A 59 3.71 13.88 4.33
CA ASN A 59 3.25 15.22 3.96
C ASN A 59 1.93 15.20 3.16
N LEU A 60 1.70 14.16 2.37
CA LEU A 60 0.51 13.99 1.53
C LEU A 60 0.06 12.54 1.55
N VAL A 61 -1.23 12.33 1.79
CA VAL A 61 -1.87 11.01 1.71
C VAL A 61 -3.05 11.10 0.76
N THR A 62 -3.05 10.25 -0.27
CA THR A 62 -4.16 10.15 -1.23
C THR A 62 -4.71 8.73 -1.23
N LYS A 63 -5.99 8.57 -0.91
CA LYS A 63 -6.68 7.28 -1.05
C LYS A 63 -7.37 7.20 -2.42
N LEU A 64 -6.84 6.35 -3.28
CA LEU A 64 -7.40 6.14 -4.62
C LEU A 64 -8.67 5.29 -4.55
N THR A 65 -9.54 5.46 -5.54
CA THR A 65 -10.75 4.64 -5.69
C THR A 65 -10.72 3.89 -7.01
N ALA A 66 -11.01 2.60 -6.95
CA ALA A 66 -11.17 1.77 -8.13
C ALA A 66 -12.55 1.97 -8.78
N ARG A 67 -12.75 1.34 -9.94
CA ARG A 67 -14.06 1.23 -10.58
C ARG A 67 -14.67 -0.14 -10.28
N TYR A 68 -15.91 -0.15 -9.82
CA TYR A 68 -16.67 -1.36 -9.55
C TYR A 68 -17.02 -2.07 -10.85
N GLU A 69 -16.71 -3.37 -10.93
CA GLU A 69 -16.83 -4.14 -12.18
C GLU A 69 -18.28 -4.30 -12.65
N LEU A 70 -19.26 -4.41 -11.74
CA LEU A 70 -20.64 -4.74 -12.12
C LEU A 70 -21.51 -3.52 -12.43
N CYS A 71 -21.29 -2.38 -11.78
CA CYS A 71 -22.12 -1.18 -11.94
C CYS A 71 -21.33 0.10 -12.25
N GLY A 72 -20.00 0.04 -12.37
CA GLY A 72 -19.17 1.18 -12.74
C GLY A 72 -19.01 2.27 -11.67
N GLN A 73 -19.60 2.10 -10.49
CA GLN A 73 -19.47 3.02 -9.34
C GLN A 73 -18.06 2.96 -8.72
N ARG A 74 -17.79 3.83 -7.74
CA ARG A 74 -16.50 3.82 -7.02
C ARG A 74 -16.39 2.57 -6.16
N ALA A 75 -15.27 1.88 -6.27
CA ALA A 75 -14.88 0.74 -5.46
C ALA A 75 -13.78 1.15 -4.48
N LEU A 76 -13.97 0.84 -3.20
CA LEU A 76 -13.10 1.23 -2.08
C LEU A 76 -12.36 0.04 -1.45
N PHE A 77 -12.78 -1.17 -1.77
CA PHE A 77 -12.36 -2.40 -1.10
C PHE A 77 -12.02 -3.49 -2.11
N THR A 78 -11.22 -4.46 -1.66
CA THR A 78 -10.74 -5.55 -2.50
C THR A 78 -11.11 -6.91 -1.88
N PRO A 79 -12.40 -7.33 -1.91
CA PRO A 79 -12.79 -8.64 -1.41
C PRO A 79 -12.15 -9.78 -2.21
N ARG A 80 -11.75 -10.83 -1.49
CA ARG A 80 -11.32 -12.11 -2.06
C ARG A 80 -12.53 -12.91 -2.57
N LYS A 81 -12.38 -13.56 -3.73
CA LYS A 81 -13.40 -14.41 -4.39
C LYS A 81 -13.33 -15.87 -3.93
N THR A 82 -12.17 -16.30 -3.47
CA THR A 82 -11.81 -17.69 -3.18
C THR A 82 -11.82 -17.97 -1.66
N GLY A 83 -11.74 -19.26 -1.29
CA GLY A 83 -11.94 -19.72 0.10
C GLY A 83 -10.72 -19.67 1.02
N GLU A 84 -9.56 -19.28 0.50
CA GLU A 84 -8.30 -19.21 1.25
C GLU A 84 -8.38 -18.11 2.33
N LYS A 85 -7.76 -18.38 3.49
CA LYS A 85 -7.84 -17.51 4.68
C LYS A 85 -6.53 -16.78 5.00
N GLN A 86 -5.49 -16.99 4.20
CA GLN A 86 -4.19 -16.35 4.41
C GLN A 86 -4.31 -14.85 4.16
N THR A 87 -3.73 -13.99 4.99
CA THR A 87 -3.77 -12.54 4.75
C THR A 87 -3.02 -12.19 3.47
N GLU A 88 -1.82 -12.76 3.32
CA GLU A 88 -1.00 -12.61 2.13
C GLU A 88 -1.32 -13.74 1.14
N LEU A 89 -1.82 -13.36 -0.03
CA LEU A 89 -2.04 -14.26 -1.15
C LEU A 89 -1.89 -13.43 -2.42
N ILE A 90 -0.81 -13.67 -3.17
CA ILE A 90 -0.52 -12.96 -4.41
C ILE A 90 -1.54 -13.43 -5.46
N GLY A 91 -2.19 -12.48 -6.12
CA GLY A 91 -3.21 -12.76 -7.12
C GLY A 91 -3.79 -11.50 -7.71
N GLY A 92 -4.43 -11.64 -8.88
CA GLY A 92 -5.05 -10.54 -9.60
C GLY A 92 -6.57 -10.63 -9.60
N PHE A 93 -7.16 -10.36 -10.75
CA PHE A 93 -8.62 -10.40 -10.95
C PHE A 93 -9.23 -11.80 -10.83
N ASP A 94 -8.43 -12.85 -10.95
CA ASP A 94 -8.83 -14.23 -10.72
C ASP A 94 -9.18 -14.47 -9.24
N ILE A 95 -8.42 -13.86 -8.32
CA ILE A 95 -8.57 -14.04 -6.87
C ILE A 95 -9.36 -12.90 -6.22
N TYR A 96 -9.26 -11.68 -6.73
CA TYR A 96 -9.81 -10.49 -6.10
C TYR A 96 -10.83 -9.76 -6.97
N ARG A 97 -11.77 -9.06 -6.32
CA ARG A 97 -12.75 -8.16 -6.96
C ARG A 97 -12.58 -6.76 -6.38
N ARG A 98 -12.82 -5.73 -7.19
CA ARG A 98 -12.95 -4.34 -6.72
C ARG A 98 -14.40 -4.11 -6.29
N LYS A 99 -14.64 -3.72 -5.03
CA LYS A 99 -15.96 -3.43 -4.44
C LYS A 99 -16.07 -2.05 -3.84
#